data_AF-A0A8B6Y2W8-F1
#
_entry.id   AF-A0A8B6Y2W8-F1
#
_cell.length_a   1.000
_cell.length_b   1.000
_cell.length_c   1.000
_cell.angle_alpha   90.00
_cell.angle_beta   90.00
_cell.angle_gamma   90.00
#
_symmetry.space_group_name_H-M   'P 1'
#
loop_
_entity.id
_entity.type
_entity.pdbx_description
1 polymer ?
#
loop_
_entity_poly.entity_id
_entity_poly.type
_entity_poly.pdbx_seq_one_letter_code
_entity_poly.pdbx_strand_id
1 'polypeptide(L)'
;MDVDCKWPGSLHDAKVFSNSTFNLRMISNSIPITYRELLPGFCKVPCYVIGDPAYPLSTFCLKEYLYCQNNNQVVFNTSLRNARYQIECAFGSLKARWAILKKKIDLKLENIPTVIYACFVLHNFCEIKCITVDEEVFINNIKENINSDKVDSIYSCNTDKGS
;
A
#
# COMPACT_ATOMS: atom_id res chain seq x y z
N MET A 1 -6.92 4.14 -14.13
CA MET A 1 -6.43 4.40 -12.76
C MET A 1 -7.64 4.56 -11.86
N ASP A 2 -7.65 3.88 -10.71
CA ASP A 2 -8.71 3.97 -9.70
C ASP A 2 -8.11 4.62 -8.44
N VAL A 3 -8.78 5.62 -7.88
CA VAL A 3 -8.32 6.39 -6.70
C VAL A 3 -9.53 6.68 -5.81
N ASP A 4 -9.50 6.21 -4.56
CA ASP A 4 -10.52 6.53 -3.56
C ASP A 4 -9.98 7.60 -2.60
N CYS A 5 -10.63 8.76 -2.57
CA CYS A 5 -10.22 9.94 -1.80
C CYS A 5 -11.40 10.60 -1.06
N LYS A 6 -12.46 9.82 -0.77
CA LYS A 6 -13.70 10.33 -0.16
C LYS A 6 -13.70 10.30 1.37
N TRP A 7 -12.63 9.79 1.99
CA TRP A 7 -12.60 9.44 3.41
C TRP A 7 -11.67 10.35 4.21
N PRO A 8 -12.08 10.82 5.40
CA PRO A 8 -11.20 11.51 6.34
C PRO A 8 -10.00 10.64 6.76
N GLY A 9 -8.83 11.25 6.91
CA GLY A 9 -7.59 10.53 7.30
C GLY A 9 -7.59 9.94 8.72
N SER A 10 -8.61 10.20 9.53
CA SER A 10 -8.79 9.60 10.86
C SER A 10 -9.56 8.27 10.83
N LEU A 11 -10.11 7.87 9.68
CA LEU A 11 -10.79 6.59 9.54
C LEU A 11 -9.78 5.47 9.36
N HIS A 12 -10.05 4.33 9.99
CA HIS A 12 -9.20 3.15 9.86
C HIS A 12 -9.21 2.60 8.43
N ASP A 13 -8.03 2.30 7.90
CA ASP A 13 -7.82 1.83 6.53
C ASP A 13 -8.67 0.61 6.17
N ALA A 14 -8.85 -0.34 7.09
CA ALA A 14 -9.70 -1.50 6.85
C ALA A 14 -11.16 -1.11 6.58
N LYS A 15 -11.64 -0.02 7.21
CA LYS A 15 -13.00 0.50 7.03
C LYS A 15 -13.13 1.24 5.71
N VAL A 16 -12.13 2.03 5.34
CA VAL A 16 -12.05 2.66 4.00
C VAL A 16 -12.08 1.58 2.91
N PHE A 17 -11.24 0.55 3.06
CA PHE A 17 -11.19 -0.57 2.12
C PHE A 17 -12.51 -1.32 2.03
N SER A 18 -13.13 -1.67 3.15
CA SER A 18 -14.40 -2.42 3.17
C SER A 18 -15.56 -1.68 2.50
N ASN A 19 -15.51 -0.34 2.45
CA ASN A 19 -16.52 0.48 1.79
C ASN A 19 -16.10 0.97 0.39
N SER A 20 -14.89 0.61 -0.07
CA SER A 20 -14.39 1.01 -1.37
C SER A 20 -15.15 0.31 -2.49
N THR A 21 -15.30 1.00 -3.63
CA THR A 21 -15.90 0.42 -4.84
C THR A 21 -15.09 -0.81 -5.32
N PHE A 22 -13.77 -0.77 -5.12
CA PHE A 22 -12.87 -1.87 -5.42
C PHE A 22 -13.24 -3.14 -4.64
N ASN A 23 -13.35 -3.06 -3.32
CA ASN A 23 -13.69 -4.21 -2.48
C ASN A 23 -15.06 -4.81 -2.84
N LEU A 24 -16.08 -3.96 -3.05
CA LEU A 24 -17.41 -4.39 -3.48
C LEU A 24 -17.38 -5.13 -4.83
N ARG A 25 -16.58 -4.64 -5.78
CA ARG A 25 -16.42 -5.28 -7.10
C ARG A 25 -15.65 -6.59 -7.04
N MET A 26 -14.68 -6.73 -6.14
CA MET A 26 -13.97 -7.99 -5.91
C MET A 26 -14.89 -9.03 -5.27
N ILE A 27 -15.65 -8.66 -4.23
CA ILE A 27 -16.58 -9.58 -3.56
C ILE A 27 -17.71 -10.04 -4.49
N SER A 28 -18.25 -9.13 -5.31
CA SER A 28 -19.29 -9.46 -6.29
C SER A 28 -18.77 -10.18 -7.54
N ASN A 29 -17.47 -10.48 -7.63
CA ASN A 29 -16.81 -11.02 -8.82
C ASN A 29 -17.01 -10.18 -10.09
N SER A 30 -17.34 -8.89 -9.94
CA SER A 30 -17.39 -7.95 -11.07
C SER A 30 -16.00 -7.67 -11.63
N ILE A 31 -14.96 -7.76 -10.79
CA ILE A 31 -13.56 -7.80 -11.20
C ILE A 31 -13.08 -9.25 -11.02
N PRO A 32 -12.73 -9.97 -12.11
CA PRO A 32 -12.28 -11.35 -11.99
C PRO A 32 -10.84 -11.42 -11.46
N ILE A 33 -10.54 -12.46 -10.69
CA ILE A 33 -9.17 -12.81 -10.33
C ILE A 33 -8.44 -13.24 -11.60
N THR A 34 -7.29 -12.63 -11.85
CA THR A 34 -6.41 -13.00 -12.98
C THR A 34 -5.38 -14.02 -12.52
N TYR A 35 -4.84 -14.79 -13.46
CA TYR A 35 -3.86 -15.82 -13.17
C TYR A 35 -2.61 -15.63 -14.03
N ARG A 36 -1.44 -15.84 -13.42
CA ARG A 36 -0.15 -15.71 -14.09
C ARG A 36 0.63 -17.02 -14.03
N GLU A 37 1.16 -17.45 -15.16
CA GLU A 37 2.15 -18.52 -15.21
C GLU A 37 3.52 -17.91 -14.88
N LEU A 38 4.12 -18.36 -13.77
CA LEU A 38 5.42 -17.86 -13.33
C LEU A 38 6.58 -18.68 -13.91
N LEU A 39 6.35 -19.97 -14.16
CA LEU A 39 7.33 -20.91 -14.68
C LEU A 39 6.65 -21.83 -15.70
N PRO A 40 7.28 -22.10 -16.86
CA PRO A 40 6.72 -23.00 -17.87
C PRO A 40 6.42 -24.38 -17.29
N GLY A 41 5.19 -24.87 -17.51
CA GLY A 41 4.77 -26.21 -17.07
C GLY A 41 4.32 -26.29 -15.60
N PHE A 42 4.27 -25.17 -14.88
CA PHE A 42 3.69 -25.09 -13.54
C PHE A 42 2.27 -24.52 -13.57
N CYS A 43 1.46 -24.84 -12.55
CA CYS A 43 0.13 -24.27 -12.40
C CYS A 43 0.18 -22.74 -12.32
N LYS A 44 -0.77 -22.08 -12.98
CA LYS A 44 -0.91 -20.62 -12.90
C LYS A 44 -1.26 -20.20 -11.47
N VAL A 45 -0.65 -19.12 -11.02
CA VAL A 45 -0.87 -18.55 -9.69
C VAL A 45 -1.85 -17.38 -9.80
N PRO A 46 -2.89 -17.31 -8.95
CA PRO A 46 -3.78 -16.15 -8.91
C PRO A 46 -3.03 -14.86 -8.52
N CYS A 47 -3.44 -13.75 -9.10
CA CYS A 47 -2.97 -12.42 -8.76
C CYS A 47 -3.74 -11.91 -7.54
N TYR A 48 -3.01 -11.48 -6.51
CA TYR A 48 -3.57 -10.95 -5.28
C TYR A 48 -3.25 -9.46 -5.11
N VAL A 49 -4.12 -8.76 -4.38
CA VAL A 49 -3.83 -7.46 -3.80
C VAL A 49 -2.96 -7.67 -2.56
N ILE A 50 -1.99 -6.79 -2.36
CA ILE A 50 -1.16 -6.77 -1.15
C ILE A 50 -1.74 -5.73 -0.20
N GLY A 51 -2.18 -6.18 0.97
CA GLY A 51 -2.67 -5.33 2.05
C GLY A 51 -1.63 -5.15 3.14
N ASP A 52 -1.75 -4.05 3.86
CA ASP A 52 -1.07 -3.83 5.14
C ASP A 52 -1.65 -4.80 6.21
N PRO A 53 -0.90 -5.17 7.27
CA PRO A 53 -1.42 -5.86 8.46
C PRO A 53 -2.83 -5.42 8.93
N ALA A 54 -3.16 -4.13 8.83
CA ALA A 54 -4.47 -3.58 9.19
C ALA A 54 -5.64 -4.10 8.34
N TYR A 55 -5.38 -4.57 7.12
CA TYR A 55 -6.43 -5.02 6.19
C TYR A 55 -6.94 -6.42 6.56
N PRO A 56 -8.19 -6.77 6.22
CA PRO A 56 -8.68 -8.13 6.38
C PRO A 56 -8.04 -9.07 5.34
N LEU A 57 -7.66 -10.28 5.76
CA LEU A 57 -7.25 -11.35 4.84
C LEU A 57 -8.50 -11.82 4.07
N SER A 58 -8.41 -11.92 2.75
CA SER A 58 -9.53 -12.36 1.91
C SER A 58 -9.06 -13.29 0.77
N THR A 59 -10.01 -13.78 -0.03
CA THR A 59 -9.70 -14.61 -1.22
C THR A 59 -8.90 -13.87 -2.29
N PHE A 60 -8.76 -12.55 -2.19
CA PHE A 60 -8.09 -11.71 -3.17
C PHE A 60 -7.10 -10.71 -2.55
N CYS A 61 -7.00 -10.61 -1.22
CA CYS A 61 -6.11 -9.71 -0.49
C CYS A 61 -5.21 -10.52 0.45
N LEU A 62 -3.90 -10.45 0.24
CA LEU A 62 -2.89 -11.07 1.09
C LEU A 62 -2.33 -10.06 2.08
N LYS A 63 -2.05 -10.52 3.29
CA LYS A 63 -1.35 -9.76 4.32
C LYS A 63 -0.35 -10.64 5.05
N GLU A 64 0.51 -10.01 5.83
CA GLU A 64 1.55 -10.70 6.59
C GLU A 64 0.97 -11.67 7.63
N TYR A 65 1.68 -12.78 7.84
CA TYR A 65 1.50 -13.59 9.04
C TYR A 65 1.90 -12.77 10.26
N LEU A 66 1.00 -12.65 11.23
CA LEU A 66 1.29 -11.95 12.49
C LEU A 66 2.39 -12.65 13.29
N TYR A 67 2.40 -13.98 13.27
CA TYR A 67 3.41 -14.82 13.90
C TYR A 67 3.88 -15.88 12.90
N CYS A 68 5.18 -15.84 12.58
CA CYS A 68 5.79 -16.84 11.71
C CYS A 68 6.12 -18.10 12.52
N GLN A 69 5.62 -19.24 12.07
CA GLN A 69 5.83 -20.56 12.67
C GLN A 69 6.92 -21.37 11.96
N ASN A 70 7.25 -21.00 10.72
CA ASN A 70 8.26 -21.69 9.91
C ASN A 70 8.96 -20.73 8.94
N ASN A 71 10.07 -21.19 8.37
CA ASN A 71 10.88 -20.40 7.44
C ASN A 71 10.12 -19.96 6.20
N ASN A 72 9.16 -20.74 5.71
CA ASN A 72 8.36 -20.36 4.53
C ASN A 72 7.52 -19.11 4.80
N GLN A 73 6.94 -18.99 6.00
CA GLN A 73 6.20 -17.77 6.40
C GLN A 73 7.12 -16.57 6.56
N VAL A 74 8.37 -16.76 7.04
CA VAL A 74 9.38 -15.69 7.11
C VAL A 74 9.75 -15.19 5.72
N VAL A 75 10.00 -16.10 4.78
CA VAL A 75 10.30 -15.75 3.38
C VAL A 75 9.12 -15.05 2.72
N PHE A 76 7.89 -15.52 2.97
CA PHE A 76 6.67 -14.88 2.49
C PHE A 76 6.52 -13.45 3.01
N ASN A 77 6.59 -13.25 4.33
CA ASN A 77 6.48 -11.92 4.94
C ASN A 77 7.58 -10.98 4.42
N THR A 78 8.82 -11.47 4.29
CA THR A 78 9.92 -10.67 3.71
C THR A 78 9.61 -10.22 2.29
N SER A 79 9.10 -11.14 1.47
CA SER A 79 8.73 -10.83 0.08
C SER A 79 7.59 -9.81 0.02
N LEU A 80 6.60 -9.94 0.91
CA LEU A 80 5.47 -9.01 1.00
C LEU A 80 5.92 -7.61 1.44
N ARG A 81 6.83 -7.51 2.43
CA ARG A 81 7.45 -6.25 2.86
C ARG A 81 8.22 -5.57 1.73
N ASN A 82 9.01 -6.33 0.98
CA ASN A 82 9.74 -5.79 -0.16
C ASN A 82 8.79 -5.23 -1.24
N ALA A 83 7.66 -5.89 -1.47
CA ALA A 83 6.64 -5.37 -2.37
C ALA A 83 5.97 -4.10 -1.83
N ARG A 84 5.65 -4.04 -0.53
CA ARG A 84 5.10 -2.84 0.13
C ARG A 84 6.07 -1.66 0.08
N TYR A 85 7.36 -1.90 0.28
CA TYR A 85 8.38 -0.86 0.20
C TYR A 85 8.36 -0.13 -1.16
N GLN A 86 8.15 -0.85 -2.27
CA GLN A 86 8.02 -0.23 -3.59
C GLN A 86 6.78 0.68 -3.68
N ILE A 87 5.68 0.30 -3.03
CA ILE A 87 4.45 1.10 -2.96
C ILE A 87 4.71 2.37 -2.13
N GLU A 88 5.37 2.24 -0.97
CA GLU A 88 5.76 3.36 -0.11
C GLU A 88 6.69 4.32 -0.84
N CYS A 89 7.66 3.81 -1.61
CA CYS A 89 8.52 4.63 -2.48
C CYS A 89 7.69 5.39 -3.53
N ALA A 90 6.74 4.75 -4.20
CA ALA A 90 5.88 5.43 -5.18
C ALA A 90 5.06 6.57 -4.54
N PHE A 91 4.46 6.32 -3.38
CA PHE A 91 3.75 7.37 -2.63
C PHE A 91 4.69 8.46 -2.09
N GLY A 92 5.91 8.10 -1.68
CA GLY A 92 6.95 9.02 -1.28
C GLY A 92 7.35 9.96 -2.42
N SER A 93 7.50 9.43 -3.63
CA SER A 93 7.76 10.20 -4.86
C SER A 93 6.59 11.11 -5.22
N LEU A 94 5.35 10.61 -5.11
CA LEU A 94 4.14 11.41 -5.33
C LEU A 94 4.09 12.61 -4.37
N LYS A 95 4.27 12.37 -3.06
CA LYS A 95 4.30 13.43 -2.03
C LYS A 95 5.47 14.39 -2.25
N ALA A 96 6.64 13.87 -2.65
CA ALA A 96 7.83 14.67 -2.95
C ALA A 96 7.58 15.66 -4.09
N ARG A 97 6.95 15.18 -5.16
CA ARG A 97 6.63 15.97 -6.36
C ARG A 97 5.56 17.03 -6.08
N TRP A 98 4.54 16.68 -5.29
CA TRP A 98 3.38 17.55 -5.07
C TRP A 98 3.31 18.01 -3.61
N ALA A 99 3.92 19.16 -3.31
CA ALA A 99 3.94 19.75 -1.98
C ALA A 99 2.54 20.00 -1.37
N ILE A 100 1.50 20.13 -2.19
CA ILE A 100 0.11 20.27 -1.74
C ILE A 100 -0.37 19.05 -0.94
N LEU A 101 0.20 17.86 -1.18
CA LEU A 101 -0.13 16.63 -0.45
C LEU A 101 0.56 16.54 0.91
N LYS A 102 1.54 17.42 1.20
CA LYS A 102 2.29 17.42 2.46
C LYS A 102 1.69 18.33 3.53
N LYS A 103 0.87 19.30 3.13
CA LYS A 103 0.30 20.31 4.02
C LYS A 103 -1.18 20.07 4.21
N LYS A 104 -1.72 20.60 5.30
CA LYS A 104 -3.19 20.72 5.44
C LYS A 104 -3.70 21.55 4.27
N ILE A 105 -4.62 20.98 3.51
CA ILE A 105 -5.21 21.63 2.35
C ILE A 105 -6.31 22.56 2.88
N ASP A 106 -6.12 23.86 2.68
CA ASP A 106 -7.15 24.89 2.96
C ASP A 106 -8.05 25.09 1.73
N LEU A 107 -8.73 24.02 1.35
CA LEU A 107 -9.72 24.02 0.27
C LEU A 107 -11.03 23.46 0.82
N LYS A 108 -12.14 23.83 0.17
CA LYS A 108 -13.43 23.17 0.42
C LYS A 108 -13.28 21.66 0.22
N LEU A 109 -13.85 20.89 1.13
CA LEU A 109 -13.77 19.42 1.12
C LEU A 109 -14.21 18.80 -0.23
N GLU A 110 -15.16 19.45 -0.93
CA GLU A 110 -15.64 19.06 -2.26
C GLU A 110 -14.57 19.10 -3.36
N ASN A 111 -13.54 19.95 -3.21
CA ASN A 111 -12.48 20.13 -4.20
C ASN A 111 -11.25 19.23 -3.92
N ILE A 112 -11.12 18.70 -2.71
CA ILE A 112 -9.97 17.87 -2.30
C ILE A 112 -9.82 16.63 -3.20
N PRO A 113 -10.88 15.83 -3.49
CA PRO A 113 -10.77 14.68 -4.38
C PRO A 113 -10.20 15.03 -5.75
N THR A 114 -10.65 16.14 -6.35
CA THR A 114 -10.21 16.59 -7.68
C THR A 114 -8.72 16.94 -7.68
N VAL A 115 -8.25 17.63 -6.64
CA VAL A 115 -6.83 17.98 -6.49
C VAL A 115 -5.97 16.74 -6.32
N ILE A 116 -6.38 15.81 -5.45
CA ILE A 116 -5.67 14.55 -5.23
C ILE A 116 -5.59 13.77 -6.54
N TYR A 117 -6.72 13.60 -7.23
CA TYR A 117 -6.77 12.89 -8.51
C TYR A 117 -5.87 13.54 -9.57
N ALA A 118 -5.87 14.87 -9.67
CA ALA A 118 -4.98 15.60 -10.57
C ALA A 118 -3.50 15.33 -10.26
N CYS A 119 -3.10 15.30 -8.98
CA CYS A 119 -1.75 14.93 -8.58
C CYS A 119 -1.37 13.51 -9.04
N PHE A 120 -2.27 12.53 -8.91
CA PHE A 120 -2.03 11.17 -9.41
C PHE A 120 -1.86 11.13 -10.94
N VAL A 121 -2.76 11.78 -11.68
CA VAL A 121 -2.71 11.80 -13.15
C VAL A 121 -1.40 12.45 -13.64
N LEU A 122 -1.07 13.62 -13.11
CA LEU A 122 0.16 14.33 -13.46
C LEU A 122 1.42 13.56 -13.04
N HIS A 123 1.38 12.89 -11.88
CA HIS A 123 2.48 12.04 -11.44
C HIS A 123 2.76 10.92 -12.43
N ASN A 124 1.75 10.16 -12.84
CA ASN A 124 1.95 9.07 -13.81
C ASN A 124 2.48 9.59 -15.14
N PHE A 125 2.02 10.77 -15.58
CA PHE A 125 2.55 11.40 -16.77
C PHE A 125 4.05 11.68 -16.64
N CYS A 126 4.49 12.23 -15.50
CA CYS A 126 5.91 12.44 -15.20
C CYS A 126 6.70 11.12 -15.16
N GLU A 127 6.17 10.06 -14.53
CA GLU A 127 6.82 8.74 -14.48
C GLU A 127 6.99 8.13 -15.88
N ILE A 128 5.96 8.20 -16.73
CA ILE A 128 6.02 7.74 -18.13
C ILE A 128 7.06 8.53 -18.94
N LYS A 129 7.25 9.81 -18.61
CA LYS A 129 8.23 10.69 -19.25
C LYS A 129 9.60 10.67 -18.58
N CYS A 130 9.82 9.82 -17.58
CA CYS A 130 11.06 9.72 -16.81
C CYS A 130 11.50 11.07 -16.20
N ILE A 131 10.55 11.94 -15.84
CA ILE A 131 10.83 13.22 -15.20
C ILE A 131 11.11 12.94 -13.72
N THR A 132 12.37 13.10 -13.30
CA THR A 132 12.79 12.75 -11.93
C THR A 132 12.26 13.75 -10.89
N VAL A 133 12.20 13.29 -9.64
CA VAL A 133 12.04 14.15 -8.47
C VAL A 133 13.42 14.33 -7.84
N ASP A 134 13.66 15.49 -7.22
CA ASP A 134 14.86 15.75 -6.45
C ASP A 134 15.08 14.64 -5.39
N GLU A 135 16.26 14.02 -5.41
CA GLU A 135 16.61 12.88 -4.56
C GLU A 135 16.60 13.25 -3.07
N GLU A 136 17.02 14.46 -2.70
CA GLU A 136 17.02 14.90 -1.30
C GLU A 136 15.58 15.04 -0.79
N VAL A 137 14.70 15.63 -1.60
CA VAL A 137 13.28 15.76 -1.26
C VAL A 137 12.62 14.38 -1.13
N PHE A 138 12.99 13.44 -1.99
CA PHE A 138 12.49 12.06 -1.94
C PHE A 138 12.93 11.31 -0.67
N ILE A 139 14.24 11.32 -0.37
CA ILE A 139 14.82 10.67 0.80
C ILE A 139 14.19 11.20 2.10
N ASN A 140 13.99 12.52 2.19
CA ASN A 140 13.35 13.12 3.36
C ASN A 140 11.91 12.61 3.57
N ASN A 141 11.12 12.43 2.49
CA ASN A 141 9.76 11.90 2.63
C ASN A 141 9.73 10.41 3.01
N ILE A 142 10.66 9.60 2.48
CA ILE A 142 10.73 8.19 2.88
C ILE A 142 11.05 8.07 4.38
N LYS A 143 12.00 8.88 4.88
CA LYS A 143 12.33 8.91 6.32
C LYS A 143 11.15 9.30 7.19
N GLU A 144 10.34 10.28 6.75
CA GLU A 144 9.13 10.69 7.46
C GLU A 144 8.07 9.57 7.50
N ASN A 145 7.81 8.87 6.38
CA ASN A 145 6.84 7.76 6.36
C ASN A 145 7.33 6.54 7.17
N ILE A 146 8.62 6.19 7.12
CA ILE A 146 9.16 5.08 7.94
C ILE A 146 9.05 5.38 9.45
N ASN A 147 9.17 6.66 9.84
CA ASN A 147 9.03 7.05 11.24
C ASN A 147 7.56 7.06 11.71
N SER A 148 6.57 7.25 10.83
CA SER A 148 5.16 7.11 11.20
C SER A 148 4.75 5.66 11.44
N ASP A 149 5.32 4.71 10.69
CA ASP A 149 5.02 3.28 10.82
C ASP A 149 5.73 2.61 12.02
N LYS A 150 6.63 3.32 12.71
CA LYS A 150 7.33 2.83 13.91
C LYS A 150 6.55 3.00 15.22
N VAL A 151 5.41 3.67 15.22
CA VAL A 151 4.51 3.70 16.38
C VAL A 151 3.59 2.49 16.32
N ASP A 152 4.18 1.30 16.53
CA ASP A 152 3.56 0.09 17.13
C ASP A 152 4.43 -1.13 16.84
N SER A 153 5.58 -1.22 17.52
CA SER A 153 6.37 -2.46 17.59
C SER A 153 6.67 -2.79 19.05
N ILE A 154 5.64 -3.16 19.82
CA ILE A 154 5.82 -3.94 21.04
C ILE A 154 5.66 -5.41 20.69
N TYR A 155 6.70 -6.03 20.13
CA TYR A 155 6.90 -7.47 20.22
C TYR A 155 8.39 -7.78 20.30
N SER A 156 8.93 -7.74 21.52
CA SER A 156 10.12 -8.50 21.88
C SER A 156 9.69 -9.96 22.05
N CYS A 157 10.13 -10.85 21.16
CA CYS A 157 10.10 -12.26 21.48
C CYS A 157 11.17 -12.52 22.55
N ASN A 158 10.74 -12.52 23.82
CA ASN A 158 11.55 -13.09 24.89
C ASN A 158 11.67 -14.59 24.62
N THR A 159 12.83 -15.03 24.17
CA THR A 159 13.19 -16.45 24.17
C THR A 159 13.56 -16.85 25.59
N ASP A 160 12.55 -17.17 26.41
CA ASP A 160 12.75 -17.81 27.72
C ASP A 160 11.56 -18.71 28.05
N LYS A 161 11.65 -19.98 27.63
CA LYS A 161 11.18 -21.20 28.33
C LYS A 161 11.96 -22.35 27.66
N GLY A 162 12.88 -23.05 28.32
CA GLY A 162 12.73 -23.72 29.60
C GLY A 162 12.67 -25.23 29.31
N SER A 163 13.80 -25.92 29.45
CA SER A 163 13.91 -27.37 29.58
C SER A 163 14.73 -27.66 30.83
#